data_AF-A0A7S1GI57-F1
#
_entry.id   AF-A0A7S1GI57-F1
#
_cell.length_a   1.000
_cell.length_b   1.000
_cell.length_c   1.000
_cell.angle_alpha   90.00
_cell.angle_beta   90.00
_cell.angle_gamma   90.00
#
_symmetry.space_group_name_H-M   'P 1'
#
loop_
_entity.id
_entity.type
_entity.pdbx_description
1 polymer ?
#
loop_
_entity_poly.entity_id
_entity_poly.type
_entity_poly.pdbx_seq_one_letter_code
_entity_poly.pdbx_strand_id
1 'polypeptide(L)'
;DDAMKTVLGYIKVFARMTPDAKETVIECLHSVGALCLMCGDGANDVGALKQADVGVALLSGFGDLNVDRGEDGSKKQNKEEDQPPVTAIMSQEHIEAMRRLPVTLIKARIRQLGGEPDKYPEIVEKEDLVKLYQIKAREAAVKKHEKKANEDKAKLSRTETLAKRRSDAQEKQRKMMERVAELEAQGVSWAAFKAMKEFYNNEMEDAKKRKRQFGSIEGSAAAMAAQLEDMESGELPMVKIGDASIAAPFTSKMPSIRSCVDIVRQGRCTLVNSIQMYQILALNCLISSYSLSVLYLDGVKYGDTQLTAMGLLGSISFMSVSRSKPMDKLSKVRPLTSIFHPALFISLLGQFAIHLVTMIMATQSAQKHLPPDHEVDLDGKFKPGILNTVVFLVSNVQQVTVFVVNLQGPPFMTGVTQNRPLLWSLLATFILTFMFASETVPGLNKYFQLVPFPDESYRDFILTILGIDVAASLIFDRLMKLFFCPEILYASIEGTTFKDVMGLGQTVGVMIFIMYALLGNDEQWEEIMRQEGMFDDDINATNITNSTVQAVTEAVASAAEACVGAACKAAATAATGNVSHDEF
;
A
#
# COMPACT_ATOMS: atom_id res chain seq x y z
N ASP A 1 -19.32 -35.50 18.56
CA ASP A 1 -18.63 -36.21 19.65
C ASP A 1 -17.26 -35.66 19.96
N ASP A 2 -17.04 -35.26 21.22
CA ASP A 2 -15.73 -34.78 21.71
C ASP A 2 -14.62 -35.84 21.65
N ALA A 3 -15.00 -37.12 21.71
CA ALA A 3 -14.09 -38.24 21.50
C ALA A 3 -13.50 -38.24 20.08
N MET A 4 -14.35 -38.04 19.06
CA MET A 4 -13.94 -37.94 17.66
C MET A 4 -12.98 -36.76 17.44
N LYS A 5 -13.30 -35.60 18.02
CA LYS A 5 -12.46 -34.40 17.96
C LYS A 5 -11.08 -34.63 18.59
N THR A 6 -11.05 -35.32 19.71
CA THR A 6 -9.82 -35.67 20.41
C THR A 6 -8.95 -36.61 19.58
N VAL A 7 -9.53 -37.67 19.00
CA VAL A 7 -8.81 -38.63 18.15
C VAL A 7 -8.29 -37.97 16.88
N LEU A 8 -9.13 -37.20 16.17
CA LEU A 8 -8.72 -36.48 14.95
C LEU A 8 -7.59 -35.47 15.22
N GLY A 9 -7.55 -34.86 16.41
CA GLY A 9 -6.47 -33.94 16.79
C GLY A 9 -5.10 -34.60 16.98
N TYR A 10 -5.04 -35.91 17.26
CA TYR A 10 -3.78 -36.63 17.39
C TYR A 10 -3.24 -37.18 16.07
N ILE A 11 -4.12 -37.41 15.08
CA ILE A 11 -3.74 -37.98 13.79
C ILE A 11 -3.26 -36.85 12.87
N LYS A 12 -1.96 -36.86 12.53
CA LYS A 12 -1.34 -35.84 11.67
C LYS A 12 -1.10 -36.31 10.24
N VAL A 13 -1.05 -37.62 10.04
CA VAL A 13 -0.67 -38.22 8.76
C VAL A 13 -1.69 -39.29 8.41
N PHE A 14 -2.37 -39.07 7.29
CA PHE A 14 -3.23 -40.05 6.66
C PHE A 14 -2.54 -40.50 5.37
N ALA A 15 -2.35 -41.81 5.20
CA ALA A 15 -1.61 -42.37 4.07
C ALA A 15 -2.47 -43.36 3.30
N ARG A 16 -2.17 -43.55 2.01
CA ARG A 16 -2.86 -44.50 1.12
C ARG A 16 -4.38 -44.29 1.03
N MET A 17 -4.82 -43.04 1.09
CA MET A 17 -6.23 -42.68 0.96
C MET A 17 -6.70 -42.75 -0.50
N THR A 18 -7.91 -43.25 -0.72
CA THR A 18 -8.66 -43.05 -1.96
C THR A 18 -9.08 -41.57 -2.09
N PRO A 19 -9.40 -41.07 -3.30
CA PRO A 19 -9.91 -39.71 -3.47
C PRO A 19 -11.10 -39.39 -2.56
N ASP A 20 -12.11 -40.26 -2.51
CA ASP A 20 -13.30 -40.09 -1.67
C ASP A 20 -12.96 -40.03 -0.18
N ALA A 21 -11.98 -40.82 0.28
CA ALA A 21 -11.57 -40.81 1.68
C ALA A 21 -10.96 -39.47 2.10
N LYS A 22 -10.30 -38.74 1.19
CA LYS A 22 -9.76 -37.41 1.48
C LYS A 22 -10.87 -36.39 1.74
N GLU A 23 -11.96 -36.48 0.97
CA GLU A 23 -13.16 -35.67 1.17
C GLU A 23 -13.81 -35.97 2.52
N THR A 24 -14.00 -37.26 2.84
CA THR A 24 -14.54 -37.68 4.14
C THR A 24 -13.71 -37.16 5.32
N VAL A 25 -12.38 -37.07 5.20
CA VAL A 25 -11.53 -36.48 6.25
C VAL A 25 -11.88 -35.01 6.49
N ILE A 26 -12.11 -34.23 5.43
CA ILE A 26 -12.49 -32.82 5.56
C ILE A 26 -13.89 -32.70 6.18
N GLU A 27 -14.85 -33.51 5.75
CA GLU A 27 -16.19 -33.55 6.35
C GLU A 27 -16.14 -33.91 7.85
N CYS A 28 -15.29 -34.87 8.22
CA CYS A 28 -15.05 -35.22 9.61
C CYS A 28 -14.46 -34.05 10.40
N LEU A 29 -13.51 -33.30 9.84
CA LEU A 29 -12.94 -32.11 10.46
C LEU A 29 -13.98 -30.98 10.59
N HIS A 30 -14.86 -30.81 9.60
CA HIS A 30 -15.99 -29.88 9.68
C HIS A 30 -16.99 -30.27 10.76
N SER A 31 -17.28 -31.56 10.93
CA SER A 31 -18.19 -32.05 11.97
C SER A 31 -17.74 -31.71 13.41
N VAL A 32 -16.45 -31.44 13.60
CA VAL A 32 -15.86 -31.03 14.89
C VAL A 32 -15.61 -29.52 15.00
N GLY A 33 -16.07 -28.75 14.00
CA GLY A 33 -15.96 -27.30 13.92
C GLY A 33 -14.57 -26.79 13.55
N ALA A 34 -13.73 -27.61 12.90
CA ALA A 34 -12.44 -27.16 12.40
C ALA A 34 -12.59 -26.46 11.04
N LEU A 35 -11.82 -25.39 10.83
CA LEU A 35 -11.67 -24.75 9.52
C LEU A 35 -10.54 -25.44 8.76
N CYS A 36 -10.80 -25.84 7.52
CA CYS A 36 -9.90 -26.64 6.70
C CYS A 36 -9.36 -25.84 5.52
N LEU A 37 -8.03 -25.83 5.37
CA LEU A 37 -7.35 -25.41 4.14
C LEU A 37 -6.77 -26.66 3.49
N MET A 38 -7.15 -26.90 2.23
CA MET A 38 -6.62 -28.00 1.43
C MET A 38 -5.74 -27.43 0.31
N CYS A 39 -4.58 -28.03 0.11
CA CYS A 39 -3.64 -27.65 -0.93
C CYS A 39 -3.18 -28.91 -1.67
N GLY A 40 -3.33 -28.91 -2.99
CA GLY A 40 -3.01 -30.07 -3.83
C GLY A 40 -2.85 -29.70 -5.30
N ASP A 41 -2.27 -30.59 -6.09
CA ASP A 41 -1.98 -30.42 -7.52
C ASP A 41 -2.65 -31.49 -8.39
N GLY A 42 -3.07 -32.61 -7.80
CA GLY A 42 -3.61 -33.76 -8.52
C GLY A 42 -5.13 -33.81 -8.65
N ALA A 43 -5.61 -34.49 -9.71
CA ALA A 43 -7.03 -34.80 -9.89
C ALA A 43 -7.64 -35.59 -8.71
N ASN A 44 -6.81 -36.37 -8.01
CA ASN A 44 -7.19 -37.13 -6.81
C ASN A 44 -7.53 -36.27 -5.59
N ASP A 45 -7.23 -34.97 -5.63
CA ASP A 45 -7.50 -34.03 -4.54
C ASP A 45 -8.71 -33.13 -4.83
N VAL A 46 -9.36 -33.28 -5.99
CA VAL A 46 -10.46 -32.41 -6.46
C VAL A 46 -11.63 -32.36 -5.47
N GLY A 47 -12.12 -33.51 -4.99
CA GLY A 47 -13.21 -33.56 -4.01
C GLY A 47 -12.85 -32.85 -2.71
N ALA A 48 -11.65 -33.12 -2.20
CA ALA A 48 -11.13 -32.49 -0.99
C ALA A 48 -10.89 -30.98 -1.15
N LEU A 49 -10.37 -30.53 -2.31
CA LEU A 49 -10.16 -29.12 -2.62
C LEU A 49 -11.48 -28.34 -2.67
N LYS A 50 -12.53 -28.95 -3.20
CA LYS A 50 -13.87 -28.37 -3.27
C LYS A 50 -14.56 -28.34 -1.91
N GLN A 51 -14.36 -29.37 -1.09
CA GLN A 51 -14.99 -29.49 0.22
C GLN A 51 -14.33 -28.59 1.28
N ALA A 52 -13.06 -28.22 1.13
CA ALA A 52 -12.35 -27.36 2.08
C ALA A 52 -12.94 -25.93 2.13
N ASP A 53 -12.84 -25.26 3.29
CA ASP A 53 -13.19 -23.84 3.42
C ASP A 53 -12.31 -22.95 2.53
N VAL A 54 -11.05 -23.36 2.36
CA VAL A 54 -10.08 -22.73 1.45
C VAL A 54 -9.36 -23.82 0.65
N GLY A 55 -9.72 -23.99 -0.62
CA GLY A 55 -9.03 -24.86 -1.56
C GLY A 55 -7.96 -24.11 -2.36
N VAL A 56 -6.74 -24.64 -2.40
CA VAL A 56 -5.61 -24.09 -3.16
C VAL A 56 -5.04 -25.13 -4.12
N ALA A 57 -5.23 -24.93 -5.41
CA ALA A 57 -4.58 -25.72 -6.44
C ALA A 57 -3.16 -25.19 -6.70
N LEU A 58 -2.15 -26.07 -6.64
CA LEU A 58 -0.80 -25.74 -7.08
C LEU A 58 -0.61 -26.21 -8.51
N LEU A 59 -0.31 -25.29 -9.42
CA LEU A 59 0.08 -25.68 -10.76
C LEU A 59 1.54 -26.14 -10.74
N SER A 60 1.81 -27.30 -11.31
CA SER A 60 3.15 -27.81 -11.54
C SER A 60 3.86 -26.91 -12.56
N GLY A 61 4.71 -26.01 -12.07
CA GLY A 61 5.59 -25.23 -12.92
C GLY A 61 6.57 -26.15 -13.65
N PHE A 62 6.62 -26.03 -14.98
CA PHE A 62 7.66 -26.53 -15.88
C PHE A 62 8.31 -27.87 -15.50
N GLY A 63 7.57 -28.96 -15.68
CA GLY A 63 8.07 -30.33 -15.44
C GLY A 63 7.70 -31.40 -16.46
N ASP A 64 6.69 -31.19 -17.31
CA ASP A 64 6.16 -32.25 -18.20
C ASP A 64 6.41 -31.99 -19.69
N LEU A 65 7.65 -31.67 -20.06
CA LEU A 65 8.11 -31.70 -21.46
C LEU A 65 8.82 -33.01 -21.84
N ASN A 66 8.83 -34.03 -20.98
CA ASN A 66 9.52 -35.30 -21.25
C ASN A 66 8.65 -36.55 -21.13
N VAL A 67 7.37 -36.44 -21.51
CA VAL A 67 6.58 -37.64 -21.81
C VAL A 67 5.94 -37.46 -23.18
N ASP A 68 6.76 -37.61 -24.21
CA ASP A 68 6.27 -38.21 -25.45
C ASP A 68 7.26 -39.31 -25.88
N ARG A 69 6.77 -40.54 -25.84
CA ARG A 69 7.41 -41.72 -26.41
C ARG A 69 7.01 -41.74 -27.88
N GLY A 70 7.97 -41.56 -28.78
CA GLY A 70 7.76 -41.76 -30.20
C GLY A 70 9.03 -41.49 -31.01
N GLU A 71 9.38 -42.45 -31.85
CA GLU A 71 10.55 -42.49 -32.74
C GLU A 71 10.66 -41.26 -33.65
N ASP A 72 11.84 -40.65 -33.77
CA ASP A 72 12.67 -40.76 -34.98
C ASP A 72 13.91 -39.83 -35.00
N GLY A 73 14.97 -40.40 -35.55
CA GLY A 73 16.18 -39.82 -36.14
C GLY A 73 16.49 -38.32 -36.04
N SER A 74 17.63 -38.06 -35.39
CA SER A 74 18.72 -37.21 -35.89
C SER A 74 18.56 -35.68 -35.90
N LYS A 75 19.31 -35.02 -35.00
CA LYS A 75 20.40 -34.09 -35.38
C LYS A 75 21.21 -33.72 -34.14
N LYS A 76 22.36 -34.39 -33.97
CA LYS A 76 23.49 -33.86 -33.21
C LYS A 76 24.01 -32.63 -33.96
N GLN A 77 24.02 -31.48 -33.30
CA GLN A 77 24.99 -30.43 -33.60
C GLN A 77 25.88 -30.22 -32.38
N ASN A 78 27.13 -30.64 -32.55
CA ASN A 78 28.25 -30.31 -31.69
C ASN A 78 28.35 -28.80 -31.52
N LYS A 79 28.53 -28.34 -30.28
CA LYS A 79 29.25 -27.10 -30.01
C LYS A 79 30.52 -27.47 -29.27
N GLU A 80 31.63 -27.37 -29.97
CA GLU A 80 32.97 -27.27 -29.42
C GLU A 80 33.02 -26.07 -28.47
N GLU A 81 33.51 -26.30 -27.26
CA GLU A 81 33.85 -25.24 -26.31
C GLU A 81 35.20 -24.63 -26.70
N ASP A 82 35.17 -23.44 -27.27
CA ASP A 82 36.33 -22.61 -27.52
C ASP A 82 36.67 -21.85 -26.21
N GLN A 83 37.62 -22.36 -25.43
CA GLN A 83 38.14 -21.69 -24.23
C GLN A 83 39.32 -20.77 -24.60
N PRO A 84 39.36 -19.50 -24.14
CA PRO A 84 40.52 -18.65 -24.35
C PRO A 84 41.71 -19.11 -23.48
N PRO A 85 42.96 -18.90 -23.93
CA PRO A 85 44.13 -19.44 -23.25
C PRO A 85 44.47 -18.59 -22.02
N VAL A 86 44.48 -19.18 -20.83
CA VAL A 86 44.86 -18.48 -19.59
C VAL A 86 46.32 -18.78 -19.23
N THR A 87 47.20 -17.82 -19.45
CA THR A 87 48.59 -17.80 -18.99
C THR A 87 48.68 -17.43 -17.50
N ALA A 88 48.27 -18.34 -16.62
CA ALA A 88 48.63 -18.30 -15.19
C ALA A 88 49.71 -19.36 -14.92
N ILE A 89 50.96 -19.04 -15.28
CA ILE A 89 52.11 -19.91 -15.02
C ILE A 89 52.56 -19.63 -13.58
N MET A 90 52.30 -20.57 -12.66
CA MET A 90 52.97 -20.58 -11.35
C MET A 90 54.48 -20.78 -11.57
N SER A 91 55.34 -20.02 -10.89
CA SER A 91 56.79 -20.17 -11.06
C SER A 91 57.25 -21.57 -10.65
N GLN A 92 58.20 -22.13 -11.40
CA GLN A 92 58.68 -23.50 -11.21
C GLN A 92 59.29 -23.71 -9.82
N GLU A 93 59.90 -22.67 -9.25
CA GLU A 93 60.41 -22.62 -7.87
C GLU A 93 59.31 -22.83 -6.82
N HIS A 94 58.11 -22.29 -7.04
CA HIS A 94 56.99 -22.41 -6.10
C HIS A 94 56.41 -23.84 -6.10
N ILE A 95 56.47 -24.51 -7.25
CA ILE A 95 56.06 -25.90 -7.41
C ILE A 95 57.06 -26.84 -6.72
N GLU A 96 58.37 -26.56 -6.86
CA GLU A 96 59.41 -27.31 -6.17
C GLU A 96 59.39 -27.09 -4.65
N ALA A 97 59.12 -25.88 -4.18
CA ALA A 97 58.90 -25.59 -2.77
C ALA A 97 57.71 -26.38 -2.20
N MET A 98 56.62 -26.50 -2.96
CA MET A 98 55.46 -27.33 -2.57
C MET A 98 55.81 -28.83 -2.52
N ARG A 99 56.64 -29.33 -3.44
CA ARG A 99 57.12 -30.74 -3.42
C ARG A 99 57.93 -31.07 -2.17
N ARG A 100 58.66 -30.10 -1.60
CA ARG A 100 59.45 -30.28 -0.38
C ARG A 100 58.61 -30.34 0.91
N LEU A 101 57.34 -29.93 0.87
CA LEU A 101 56.48 -29.90 2.06
C LEU A 101 55.96 -31.30 2.46
N PRO A 102 55.65 -31.52 3.76
CA PRO A 102 54.96 -32.72 4.21
C PRO A 102 53.54 -32.83 3.63
N VAL A 103 53.09 -34.06 3.35
CA VAL A 103 51.79 -34.35 2.71
C VAL A 103 50.60 -33.75 3.48
N THR A 104 50.70 -33.67 4.81
CA THR A 104 49.69 -33.05 5.69
C THR A 104 49.48 -31.58 5.38
N LEU A 105 50.56 -30.83 5.16
CA LEU A 105 50.51 -29.40 4.83
C LEU A 105 49.97 -29.16 3.42
N ILE A 106 50.30 -30.03 2.47
CA ILE A 106 49.80 -29.96 1.09
C ILE A 106 48.28 -30.15 1.07
N LYS A 107 47.76 -31.17 1.77
CA LYS A 107 46.31 -31.38 1.91
C LYS A 107 45.61 -30.21 2.60
N ALA A 108 46.21 -29.62 3.63
CA ALA A 108 45.67 -28.44 4.30
C ALA A 108 45.58 -27.21 3.36
N ARG A 109 46.60 -26.99 2.52
CA ARG A 109 46.63 -25.91 1.52
C ARG A 109 45.61 -26.11 0.39
N ILE A 110 45.37 -27.36 -0.03
CA ILE A 110 44.29 -27.69 -0.99
C ILE A 110 42.91 -27.38 -0.38
N ARG A 111 42.69 -27.74 0.90
CA ARG A 111 41.45 -27.40 1.61
C ARG A 111 41.24 -25.90 1.74
N GLN A 112 42.30 -25.12 1.97
CA GLN A 112 42.22 -23.65 1.99
C GLN A 112 41.81 -23.04 0.63
N LEU A 113 42.12 -23.72 -0.47
CA LEU A 113 41.68 -23.33 -1.82
C LEU A 113 40.31 -23.91 -2.20
N GLY A 114 39.60 -24.54 -1.26
CA GLY A 114 38.26 -25.12 -1.46
C GLY A 114 38.25 -26.49 -2.13
N GLY A 115 39.38 -27.20 -2.18
CA GLY A 115 39.43 -28.60 -2.63
C GLY A 115 39.25 -29.58 -1.47
N GLU A 116 38.57 -30.71 -1.71
CA GLU A 116 38.41 -31.81 -0.74
C GLU A 116 39.40 -32.94 -1.10
N PRO A 117 40.56 -33.06 -0.42
CA PRO A 117 41.57 -34.07 -0.77
C PRO A 117 41.12 -35.50 -0.47
N ASP A 118 40.16 -35.66 0.44
CA ASP A 118 39.71 -36.97 0.94
C ASP A 118 38.61 -37.60 0.10
N LYS A 119 38.08 -36.86 -0.88
CA LYS A 119 37.04 -37.32 -1.81
C LYS A 119 37.60 -38.15 -2.97
N TYR A 120 38.93 -38.17 -3.12
CA TYR A 120 39.63 -38.89 -4.19
C TYR A 120 40.55 -39.96 -3.58
N PRO A 121 40.01 -41.11 -3.14
CA PRO A 121 40.78 -42.18 -2.49
C PRO A 121 41.82 -42.85 -3.41
N GLU A 122 41.76 -42.61 -4.72
CA GLU A 122 42.69 -43.16 -5.72
C GLU A 122 44.02 -42.38 -5.82
N ILE A 123 44.11 -41.20 -5.19
CA ILE A 123 45.31 -40.35 -5.21
C ILE A 123 46.22 -40.75 -4.04
N VAL A 124 47.06 -41.76 -4.26
CA VAL A 124 47.98 -42.31 -3.25
C VAL A 124 49.33 -41.59 -3.25
N GLU A 125 49.76 -41.10 -4.42
CA GLU A 125 51.09 -40.53 -4.64
C GLU A 125 51.18 -39.04 -4.32
N LYS A 126 52.32 -38.63 -3.74
CA LYS A 126 52.56 -37.23 -3.33
C LYS A 126 52.57 -36.27 -4.53
N GLU A 127 52.98 -36.72 -5.71
CA GLU A 127 53.01 -35.89 -6.91
C GLU A 127 51.62 -35.52 -7.42
N ASP A 128 50.64 -36.40 -7.27
CA ASP A 128 49.28 -36.17 -7.76
C ASP A 128 48.51 -35.20 -6.85
N LEU A 129 48.82 -35.18 -5.55
CA LEU A 129 48.36 -34.11 -4.64
C LEU A 129 48.93 -32.74 -5.01
N VAL A 130 50.18 -32.67 -5.48
CA VAL A 130 50.79 -31.40 -5.94
C VAL A 130 50.15 -30.94 -7.25
N LYS A 131 49.80 -31.86 -8.17
CA LYS A 131 49.03 -31.52 -9.38
C LYS A 131 47.63 -31.02 -9.04
N LEU A 132 46.93 -31.67 -8.10
CA LEU A 132 45.61 -31.23 -7.63
C LEU A 132 45.67 -29.82 -7.03
N TYR A 133 46.71 -29.53 -6.26
CA TYR A 133 46.96 -28.18 -5.74
C TYR A 133 47.18 -27.16 -6.86
N GLN A 134 47.95 -27.48 -7.91
CA GLN A 134 48.16 -26.59 -9.05
C GLN A 134 46.86 -26.28 -9.79
N ILE A 135 46.01 -27.28 -10.02
CA ILE A 135 44.72 -27.11 -10.69
C ILE A 135 43.81 -26.19 -9.86
N LYS A 136 43.67 -26.46 -8.56
CA LYS A 136 42.84 -25.64 -7.66
C LYS A 136 43.38 -24.22 -7.46
N ALA A 137 44.70 -24.05 -7.42
CA ALA A 137 45.32 -22.73 -7.37
C ALA A 137 45.05 -21.91 -8.63
N ARG A 138 45.08 -22.55 -9.81
CA ARG A 138 44.70 -21.91 -11.09
C ARG A 138 43.23 -21.53 -11.12
N GLU A 139 42.32 -22.44 -10.74
CA GLU A 139 40.88 -22.14 -10.66
C GLU A 139 40.58 -20.98 -9.72
N ALA A 140 41.22 -20.94 -8.55
CA ALA A 140 41.06 -19.86 -7.58
C ALA A 140 41.59 -18.51 -8.11
N ALA A 141 42.71 -18.52 -8.84
CA ALA A 141 43.26 -17.34 -9.47
C ALA A 141 42.34 -16.79 -10.59
N VAL A 142 41.79 -17.68 -11.43
CA VAL A 142 40.82 -17.30 -12.48
C VAL A 142 39.57 -16.68 -11.87
N LYS A 143 38.95 -17.32 -10.86
CA LYS A 143 37.77 -16.77 -10.17
C LYS A 143 38.04 -15.40 -9.56
N LYS A 144 39.23 -15.19 -8.99
CA LYS A 144 39.61 -13.88 -8.41
C LYS A 144 39.76 -12.81 -9.49
N HIS A 145 40.32 -13.16 -10.65
CA HIS A 145 40.48 -12.25 -11.78
C HIS A 145 39.13 -11.90 -12.43
N GLU A 146 38.25 -12.88 -12.63
CA GLU A 146 36.89 -12.67 -13.14
C GLU A 146 36.05 -11.80 -12.21
N LYS A 147 36.12 -12.05 -10.88
CA LYS A 147 35.41 -11.23 -9.89
C LYS A 147 35.89 -9.77 -9.94
N LYS A 148 37.20 -9.55 -10.00
CA LYS A 148 37.78 -8.20 -10.09
C LYS A 148 37.41 -7.51 -11.41
N ALA A 149 37.45 -8.23 -12.54
CA ALA A 149 37.05 -7.71 -13.84
C ALA A 149 35.55 -7.32 -13.89
N ASN A 150 34.68 -8.13 -13.27
CA ASN A 150 33.25 -7.79 -13.16
C ASN A 150 32.99 -6.60 -12.23
N GLU A 151 33.71 -6.51 -11.10
CA GLU A 151 33.62 -5.35 -10.20
C GLU A 151 34.11 -4.06 -10.87
N ASP A 152 35.20 -4.13 -11.65
CA ASP A 152 35.75 -2.97 -12.36
C ASP A 152 34.86 -2.54 -13.54
N LYS A 153 34.28 -3.50 -14.30
CA LYS A 153 33.27 -3.21 -15.32
C LYS A 153 31.99 -2.58 -14.73
N ALA A 154 31.53 -3.08 -13.58
CA ALA A 154 30.35 -2.54 -12.90
C ALA A 154 30.59 -1.12 -12.36
N LYS A 155 31.80 -0.84 -11.85
CA LYS A 155 32.18 0.50 -11.42
C LYS A 155 32.26 1.48 -12.59
N LEU A 156 32.92 1.10 -13.68
CA LEU A 156 33.06 1.94 -14.89
C LEU A 156 31.70 2.29 -15.51
N SER A 157 30.84 1.28 -15.71
CA SER A 157 29.47 1.44 -16.20
C SER A 157 28.63 2.35 -15.30
N ARG A 158 28.75 2.20 -13.98
CA ARG A 158 28.00 3.03 -13.01
C ARG A 158 28.49 4.48 -13.03
N THR A 159 29.80 4.73 -13.11
CA THR A 159 30.35 6.10 -13.21
C THR A 159 29.98 6.79 -14.51
N GLU A 160 30.02 6.08 -15.64
CA GLU A 160 29.62 6.63 -16.95
C GLU A 160 28.12 6.94 -17.00
N THR A 161 27.28 6.07 -16.42
CA THR A 161 25.83 6.28 -16.34
C THR A 161 25.47 7.46 -15.43
N LEU A 162 26.18 7.63 -14.31
CA LEU A 162 26.02 8.77 -13.40
C LEU A 162 26.47 10.09 -14.02
N ALA A 163 27.59 10.09 -14.75
CA ALA A 163 28.07 11.27 -15.45
C ALA A 163 27.08 11.74 -16.54
N LYS A 164 26.56 10.80 -17.34
CA LYS A 164 25.57 11.08 -18.37
C LYS A 164 24.25 11.60 -17.80
N ARG A 165 23.75 11.00 -16.71
CA ARG A 165 22.55 11.51 -16.01
C ARG A 165 22.73 12.92 -15.45
N ARG A 166 23.94 13.26 -15.01
CA ARG A 166 24.25 14.59 -14.46
C ARG A 166 24.33 15.65 -15.56
N SER A 167 24.95 15.34 -16.70
CA SER A 167 24.96 16.25 -17.86
C SER A 167 23.56 16.47 -18.42
N ASP A 168 22.76 15.39 -18.54
CA ASP A 168 21.39 15.48 -19.03
C ASP A 168 20.51 16.32 -18.09
N ALA A 169 20.66 16.16 -16.77
CA ALA A 169 19.94 16.96 -15.78
C ALA A 169 20.31 18.46 -15.86
N GLN A 170 21.58 18.78 -16.03
CA GLN A 170 22.05 20.17 -16.17
C GLN A 170 21.53 20.82 -17.46
N GLU A 171 21.51 20.09 -18.57
CA GLU A 171 20.99 20.60 -19.83
C GLU A 171 19.47 20.85 -19.76
N LYS A 172 18.73 19.95 -19.12
CA LYS A 172 17.28 20.11 -18.88
C LYS A 172 16.97 21.32 -18.02
N GLN A 173 17.73 21.52 -16.95
CA GLN A 173 17.57 22.68 -16.06
C GLN A 173 17.83 23.99 -16.80
N ARG A 174 18.83 24.02 -17.70
CA ARG A 174 19.11 25.19 -18.53
C ARG A 174 17.95 25.49 -19.51
N LYS A 175 17.47 24.48 -20.24
CA LYS A 175 16.34 24.62 -21.18
C LYS A 175 15.05 25.09 -20.50
N MET A 176 14.80 24.60 -19.28
CA MET A 176 13.67 25.05 -18.48
C MET A 176 13.81 26.52 -18.08
N MET A 177 14.99 26.97 -17.64
CA MET A 177 15.21 28.39 -17.29
C MET A 177 15.13 29.33 -18.50
N GLU A 178 15.64 28.92 -19.66
CA GLU A 178 15.49 29.68 -20.90
C GLU A 178 14.00 29.85 -21.28
N ARG A 179 13.21 28.78 -21.12
CA ARG A 179 11.77 28.83 -21.40
C ARG A 179 10.99 29.70 -20.41
N VAL A 180 11.39 29.72 -19.15
CA VAL A 180 10.82 30.64 -18.13
C VAL A 180 11.09 32.08 -18.54
N ALA A 181 12.34 32.41 -18.91
CA ALA A 181 12.73 33.75 -19.33
C ALA A 181 12.01 34.22 -20.60
N GLU A 182 11.76 33.32 -21.57
CA GLU A 182 10.95 33.62 -22.76
C GLU A 182 9.50 33.96 -22.40
N LEU A 183 8.88 33.20 -21.50
CA LEU A 183 7.49 33.40 -21.09
C LEU A 183 7.32 34.65 -20.21
N GLU A 184 8.35 34.98 -19.42
CA GLU A 184 8.43 36.25 -18.67
C GLU A 184 8.56 37.44 -19.63
N ALA A 185 9.39 37.33 -20.68
CA ALA A 185 9.52 38.36 -21.71
C ALA A 185 8.23 38.56 -22.54
N GLN A 186 7.37 37.53 -22.61
CA GLN A 186 6.04 37.60 -23.24
C GLN A 186 4.95 38.13 -22.30
N GLY A 187 5.29 38.49 -21.04
CA GLY A 187 4.35 39.07 -20.08
C GLY A 187 3.30 38.08 -19.56
N VAL A 188 3.56 36.77 -19.64
CA VAL A 188 2.62 35.72 -19.22
C VAL A 188 2.70 35.54 -17.70
N SER A 189 1.58 35.75 -17.00
CA SER A 189 1.47 35.45 -15.57
C SER A 189 1.73 33.95 -15.30
N TRP A 190 2.46 33.63 -14.23
CA TRP A 190 2.88 32.26 -13.88
C TRP A 190 3.79 31.54 -14.90
N ALA A 191 4.67 32.29 -15.58
CA ALA A 191 5.63 31.79 -16.56
C ALA A 191 6.41 30.53 -16.12
N ALA A 192 6.88 30.50 -14.87
CA ALA A 192 7.64 29.35 -14.34
C ALA A 192 6.79 28.07 -14.21
N PHE A 193 5.52 28.21 -13.80
CA PHE A 193 4.60 27.08 -13.68
C PHE A 193 4.21 26.53 -15.06
N LYS A 194 3.96 27.43 -16.02
CA LYS A 194 3.62 27.05 -17.40
C LYS A 194 4.78 26.35 -18.12
N ALA A 195 6.01 26.85 -17.96
CA ALA A 195 7.22 26.19 -18.46
C ALA A 195 7.39 24.80 -17.87
N MET A 196 7.14 24.63 -16.56
CA MET A 196 7.22 23.34 -15.88
C MET A 196 6.16 22.34 -16.39
N LYS A 197 4.92 22.79 -16.59
CA LYS A 197 3.82 21.96 -17.12
C LYS A 197 4.09 21.50 -18.57
N GLU A 198 4.57 22.40 -19.43
CA GLU A 198 4.99 22.07 -20.81
C GLU A 198 6.15 21.06 -20.81
N PHE A 199 7.15 21.28 -19.95
CA PHE A 199 8.30 20.40 -19.84
C PHE A 199 7.92 18.98 -19.38
N TYR A 200 7.03 18.86 -18.40
CA TYR A 200 6.54 17.58 -17.89
C TYR A 200 5.78 16.77 -18.95
N ASN A 201 4.92 17.44 -19.73
CA ASN A 201 4.18 16.80 -20.81
C ASN A 201 5.11 16.29 -21.92
N ASN A 202 6.13 17.09 -22.28
CA ASN A 202 7.13 16.68 -23.27
C ASN A 202 7.99 15.50 -22.78
N GLU A 203 8.37 15.47 -21.50
CA GLU A 203 9.09 14.32 -20.91
C GLU A 203 8.25 13.04 -20.91
N MET A 204 6.95 13.13 -20.61
CA MET A 204 6.02 12.01 -20.70
C MET A 204 5.92 11.45 -22.13
N GLU A 205 5.84 12.33 -23.13
CA GLU A 205 5.83 11.97 -24.55
C GLU A 205 7.16 11.33 -25.00
N ASP A 206 8.31 11.90 -24.62
CA ASP A 206 9.63 11.36 -24.95
C ASP A 206 9.92 10.03 -24.24
N ALA A 207 9.39 9.85 -23.02
CA ALA A 207 9.44 8.56 -22.33
C ALA A 207 8.61 7.50 -23.06
N LYS A 208 7.41 7.84 -23.55
CA LYS A 208 6.59 6.94 -24.39
C LYS A 208 7.28 6.59 -25.70
N LYS A 209 7.92 7.56 -26.38
CA LYS A 209 8.66 7.33 -27.64
C LYS A 209 9.88 6.44 -27.44
N ARG A 210 10.69 6.69 -26.40
CA ARG A 210 11.84 5.82 -26.06
C ARG A 210 11.39 4.39 -25.78
N LYS A 211 10.26 4.21 -25.08
CA LYS A 211 9.70 2.88 -24.81
C LYS A 211 9.28 2.13 -26.09
N ARG A 212 8.79 2.85 -27.11
CA ARG A 212 8.47 2.28 -28.44
C ARG A 212 9.72 1.96 -29.28
N GLN A 213 10.74 2.80 -29.21
CA GLN A 213 11.95 2.67 -30.03
C GLN A 213 12.84 1.49 -29.62
N PHE A 214 12.87 1.14 -28.32
CA PHE A 214 13.61 -0.03 -27.83
C PHE A 214 12.91 -1.37 -28.13
N GLY A 215 11.68 -1.38 -28.64
CA GLY A 215 10.94 -2.59 -29.02
C GLY A 215 11.17 -3.09 -30.45
N SER A 216 12.05 -2.47 -31.24
CA SER A 216 12.10 -2.69 -32.71
C SER A 216 13.47 -3.15 -33.28
N ILE A 217 14.42 -3.64 -32.47
CA ILE A 217 15.71 -4.14 -32.99
C ILE A 217 15.81 -5.66 -32.80
N GLU A 218 15.84 -6.36 -33.93
CA GLU A 218 15.67 -7.80 -34.13
C GLU A 218 16.73 -8.72 -33.49
N GLY A 219 16.28 -9.91 -33.09
CA GLY A 219 16.95 -11.16 -33.47
C GLY A 219 17.46 -12.08 -32.34
N SER A 220 17.96 -11.53 -31.23
CA SER A 220 18.45 -12.35 -30.11
C SER A 220 18.05 -11.78 -28.75
N ALA A 221 18.00 -10.44 -28.67
CA ALA A 221 17.35 -9.74 -27.57
C ALA A 221 15.83 -9.98 -27.56
N ALA A 222 15.17 -10.25 -28.70
CA ALA A 222 13.74 -10.57 -28.72
C ALA A 222 13.39 -11.93 -28.07
N ALA A 223 14.29 -12.92 -28.10
CA ALA A 223 14.09 -14.18 -27.39
C ALA A 223 14.35 -14.05 -25.88
N MET A 224 15.32 -13.20 -25.51
CA MET A 224 15.62 -12.88 -24.11
C MET A 224 14.62 -11.87 -23.51
N ALA A 225 14.07 -11.00 -24.36
CA ALA A 225 13.00 -10.06 -24.07
C ALA A 225 11.65 -10.74 -24.09
N ALA A 226 11.41 -11.79 -24.87
CA ALA A 226 10.24 -12.66 -24.68
C ALA A 226 10.33 -13.40 -23.33
N GLN A 227 11.53 -13.85 -22.92
CA GLN A 227 11.75 -14.41 -21.57
C GLN A 227 11.63 -13.38 -20.43
N LEU A 228 11.97 -12.11 -20.69
CA LEU A 228 11.82 -11.00 -19.73
C LEU A 228 10.41 -10.39 -19.76
N GLU A 229 9.72 -10.36 -20.90
CA GLU A 229 8.31 -10.01 -21.07
C GLU A 229 7.42 -11.09 -20.47
N ASP A 230 7.74 -12.38 -20.55
CA ASP A 230 7.05 -13.44 -19.79
C ASP A 230 7.26 -13.30 -18.27
N MET A 231 8.34 -12.65 -17.82
CA MET A 231 8.59 -12.31 -16.42
C MET A 231 7.99 -10.96 -15.98
N GLU A 232 7.85 -9.97 -16.88
CA GLU A 232 7.29 -8.63 -16.59
C GLU A 232 5.79 -8.50 -16.91
N SER A 233 5.21 -9.35 -17.76
CA SER A 233 3.77 -9.36 -18.10
C SER A 233 2.91 -10.16 -17.11
N GLY A 234 3.51 -10.96 -16.23
CA GLY A 234 2.77 -11.86 -15.34
C GLY A 234 2.03 -13.00 -16.06
N GLU A 235 2.18 -13.12 -17.39
CA GLU A 235 1.79 -14.31 -18.12
C GLU A 235 2.91 -15.34 -18.00
N LEU A 236 2.84 -16.08 -16.89
CA LEU A 236 3.51 -17.37 -16.79
C LEU A 236 3.16 -18.19 -18.03
N PRO A 237 4.15 -18.81 -18.70
CA PRO A 237 3.94 -19.60 -19.91
C PRO A 237 2.77 -20.56 -19.69
N MET A 238 1.83 -20.62 -20.65
CA MET A 238 0.53 -21.31 -20.49
C MET A 238 0.68 -22.62 -19.73
N VAL A 239 0.40 -22.54 -18.43
CA VAL A 239 0.49 -23.69 -17.55
C VAL A 239 -0.76 -24.51 -17.85
N LYS A 240 -0.59 -25.80 -18.19
CA LYS A 240 -1.72 -26.69 -18.40
C LYS A 240 -2.59 -26.66 -17.14
N ILE A 241 -3.79 -26.11 -17.31
CA ILE A 241 -4.81 -26.07 -16.26
C ILE A 241 -5.21 -27.53 -16.02
N GLY A 242 -4.82 -28.09 -14.87
CA GLY A 242 -5.21 -29.43 -14.45
C GLY A 242 -6.57 -29.41 -13.75
N ASP A 243 -7.19 -30.58 -13.61
CA ASP A 243 -8.53 -30.75 -12.99
C ASP A 243 -8.62 -30.12 -11.58
N ALA A 244 -7.53 -30.16 -10.81
CA ALA A 244 -7.43 -29.54 -9.48
C ALA A 244 -7.70 -28.02 -9.52
N SER A 245 -7.21 -27.34 -10.56
CA SER A 245 -7.37 -25.88 -10.72
C SER A 245 -8.76 -25.45 -11.21
N ILE A 246 -9.57 -26.38 -11.70
CA ILE A 246 -10.99 -26.16 -12.01
C ILE A 246 -11.82 -26.23 -10.70
N ALA A 247 -11.41 -27.08 -9.76
CA ALA A 247 -12.14 -27.32 -8.52
C ALA A 247 -11.80 -26.35 -7.39
N ALA A 248 -10.54 -25.90 -7.29
CA ALA A 248 -10.09 -25.03 -6.21
C ALA A 248 -10.45 -23.55 -6.47
N PRO A 249 -10.96 -22.81 -5.46
CA PRO A 249 -11.21 -21.37 -5.58
C PRO A 249 -9.95 -20.54 -5.83
N PHE A 250 -8.79 -21.01 -5.33
CA PHE A 250 -7.49 -20.37 -5.55
C PHE A 250 -6.58 -21.28 -6.37
N THR A 251 -5.95 -20.72 -7.40
CA THR A 251 -4.97 -21.42 -8.22
C THR A 251 -3.63 -20.69 -8.18
N SER A 252 -2.62 -21.32 -7.57
CA SER A 252 -1.25 -20.82 -7.53
C SER A 252 -0.54 -21.17 -8.83
N LYS A 253 -0.21 -20.14 -9.62
CA LYS A 253 0.56 -20.31 -10.86
C LYS A 253 2.04 -20.62 -10.62
N MET A 254 2.56 -20.30 -9.43
CA MET A 254 3.92 -20.70 -9.03
C MET A 254 3.89 -22.07 -8.34
N PRO A 255 4.86 -22.97 -8.63
CA PRO A 255 5.02 -24.25 -7.93
C PRO A 255 5.60 -24.04 -6.53
N SER A 256 4.90 -23.29 -5.69
CA SER A 256 5.32 -22.96 -4.33
C SER A 256 4.15 -23.02 -3.37
N ILE A 257 4.37 -23.68 -2.24
CA ILE A 257 3.42 -23.70 -1.12
C ILE A 257 3.32 -22.33 -0.40
N ARG A 258 4.19 -21.37 -0.74
CA ARG A 258 4.18 -20.03 -0.15
C ARG A 258 2.84 -19.32 -0.36
N SER A 259 2.17 -19.59 -1.48
CA SER A 259 0.84 -19.08 -1.79
C SER A 259 -0.19 -19.38 -0.69
N CYS A 260 -0.09 -20.53 0.00
CA CYS A 260 -0.97 -20.83 1.13
C CYS A 260 -0.78 -19.86 2.29
N VAL A 261 0.48 -19.51 2.59
CA VAL A 261 0.81 -18.55 3.66
C VAL A 261 0.37 -17.14 3.27
N ASP A 262 0.57 -16.76 2.00
CA ASP A 262 0.16 -15.45 1.49
C ASP A 262 -1.37 -15.29 1.48
N ILE A 263 -2.12 -16.34 1.12
CA ILE A 263 -3.59 -16.38 1.22
C ILE A 263 -4.03 -16.22 2.68
N VAL A 264 -3.42 -16.92 3.63
CA VAL A 264 -3.76 -16.78 5.06
C VAL A 264 -3.45 -15.38 5.58
N ARG A 265 -2.31 -14.79 5.18
CA ARG A 265 -1.94 -13.42 5.55
C ARG A 265 -2.93 -12.41 4.99
N GLN A 266 -3.29 -12.55 3.71
CA GLN A 266 -4.28 -11.69 3.06
C GLN A 266 -5.66 -11.87 3.70
N GLY A 267 -6.10 -13.10 3.96
CA GLY A 267 -7.39 -13.38 4.59
C GLY A 267 -7.52 -12.75 5.98
N ARG A 268 -6.45 -12.76 6.80
CA ARG A 268 -6.43 -12.06 8.10
C ARG A 268 -6.52 -10.55 7.94
N CYS A 269 -5.80 -9.97 6.99
CA CYS A 269 -5.87 -8.54 6.69
C CYS A 269 -7.28 -8.16 6.22
N THR A 270 -7.87 -8.92 5.30
CA THR A 270 -9.23 -8.69 4.79
C THR A 270 -10.27 -8.78 5.89
N LEU A 271 -10.20 -9.79 6.77
CA LEU A 271 -11.14 -9.94 7.88
C LEU A 271 -11.11 -8.74 8.82
N VAL A 272 -9.91 -8.30 9.21
CA VAL A 272 -9.76 -7.11 10.06
C VAL A 272 -10.27 -5.86 9.32
N ASN A 273 -9.98 -5.74 8.03
CA ASN A 273 -10.44 -4.63 7.22
C ASN A 273 -11.98 -4.57 7.09
N SER A 274 -12.65 -5.71 6.89
CA SER A 274 -14.10 -5.78 6.84
C SER A 274 -14.74 -5.38 8.18
N ILE A 275 -14.18 -5.87 9.29
CA ILE A 275 -14.70 -5.55 10.63
C ILE A 275 -14.53 -4.07 10.96
N GLN A 276 -13.36 -3.48 10.72
CA GLN A 276 -13.16 -2.05 10.98
C GLN A 276 -14.04 -1.18 10.08
N MET A 277 -14.28 -1.57 8.82
CA MET A 277 -15.20 -0.85 7.93
C MET A 277 -16.64 -0.86 8.47
N TYR A 278 -17.10 -2.01 8.99
CA TYR A 278 -18.41 -2.06 9.65
C TYR A 278 -18.50 -1.18 10.90
N GLN A 279 -17.44 -1.13 11.72
CA GLN A 279 -17.41 -0.25 12.90
C GLN A 279 -17.47 1.23 12.50
N ILE A 280 -16.65 1.65 11.53
CA ILE A 280 -16.62 3.03 11.03
C ILE A 280 -17.97 3.42 10.45
N LEU A 281 -18.57 2.54 9.62
CA LEU A 281 -19.89 2.80 9.02
C LEU A 281 -20.98 2.94 10.09
N ALA A 282 -21.01 2.03 11.07
CA ALA A 282 -21.99 2.07 12.15
C ALA A 282 -21.88 3.35 13.00
N LEU A 283 -20.66 3.75 13.38
CA LEU A 283 -20.43 4.99 14.12
C LEU A 283 -20.86 6.23 13.32
N ASN A 284 -20.48 6.30 12.04
CA ASN A 284 -20.88 7.41 11.17
C ASN A 284 -22.40 7.52 11.03
N CYS A 285 -23.10 6.39 10.89
CA CYS A 285 -24.56 6.37 10.82
C CYS A 285 -25.21 6.83 12.13
N LEU A 286 -24.71 6.36 13.27
CA LEU A 286 -25.25 6.74 14.59
C LEU A 286 -25.04 8.23 14.88
N ILE A 287 -23.85 8.77 14.61
CA ILE A 287 -23.55 10.20 14.78
C ILE A 287 -24.41 11.04 13.83
N SER A 288 -24.48 10.66 12.56
CA SER A 288 -25.27 11.38 11.55
C SER A 288 -26.77 11.34 11.85
N SER A 289 -27.28 10.27 12.47
CA SER A 289 -28.68 10.15 12.84
C SER A 289 -29.11 11.24 13.81
N TYR A 290 -28.28 11.60 14.79
CA TYR A 290 -28.55 12.71 15.70
C TYR A 290 -28.59 14.05 14.95
N SER A 291 -27.62 14.28 14.05
CA SER A 291 -27.57 15.51 13.24
C SER A 291 -28.80 15.64 12.33
N LEU A 292 -29.26 14.56 11.71
CA LEU A 292 -30.39 14.61 10.77
C LEU A 292 -31.75 14.63 11.47
N SER A 293 -31.84 14.15 12.72
CA SER A 293 -33.10 14.11 13.46
C SER A 293 -33.30 15.33 14.37
N VAL A 294 -32.38 15.56 15.31
CA VAL A 294 -32.52 16.59 16.34
C VAL A 294 -32.03 17.94 15.81
N LEU A 295 -30.80 17.99 15.28
CA LEU A 295 -30.22 19.27 14.85
C LEU A 295 -30.91 19.85 13.61
N TYR A 296 -31.53 19.00 12.79
CA TYR A 296 -32.39 19.46 11.71
C TYR A 296 -33.62 20.23 12.22
N LEU A 297 -34.24 19.76 13.32
CA LEU A 297 -35.37 20.47 13.96
C LEU A 297 -34.92 21.78 14.63
N ASP A 298 -33.65 21.87 15.02
CA ASP A 298 -33.03 23.12 15.50
C ASP A 298 -32.62 24.07 14.34
N GLY A 299 -32.96 23.74 13.09
CA GLY A 299 -32.68 24.57 11.92
C GLY A 299 -31.23 24.51 11.42
N VAL A 300 -30.43 23.54 11.89
CA VAL A 300 -29.03 23.39 11.44
C VAL A 300 -29.00 22.85 10.02
N LYS A 301 -28.35 23.60 9.14
CA LYS A 301 -28.12 23.26 7.73
C LYS A 301 -26.64 23.47 7.42
N TYR A 302 -26.10 22.71 6.48
CA TYR A 302 -24.74 22.88 5.97
C TYR A 302 -24.75 23.71 4.67
N GLY A 303 -23.69 24.48 4.44
CA GLY A 303 -23.46 25.13 3.15
C GLY A 303 -22.93 24.13 2.10
N ASP A 304 -23.10 24.44 0.82
CA ASP A 304 -22.65 23.55 -0.27
C ASP A 304 -21.14 23.31 -0.25
N THR A 305 -20.35 24.35 0.06
CA THR A 305 -18.88 24.27 0.22
C THR A 305 -18.50 23.35 1.37
N GLN A 306 -19.20 23.46 2.50
CA GLN A 306 -18.99 22.64 3.68
C GLN A 306 -19.25 21.15 3.37
N LEU A 307 -20.41 20.87 2.75
CA LEU A 307 -20.81 19.51 2.40
C LEU A 307 -19.86 18.88 1.36
N THR A 308 -19.45 19.66 0.35
CA THR A 308 -18.54 19.19 -0.70
C THR A 308 -17.16 18.83 -0.13
N ALA A 309 -16.59 19.69 0.72
CA ALA A 309 -15.29 19.44 1.34
C ALA A 309 -15.32 18.20 2.24
N MET A 310 -16.33 18.08 3.11
CA MET A 310 -16.51 16.91 3.99
C MET A 310 -16.70 15.62 3.19
N GLY A 311 -17.58 15.66 2.17
CA GLY A 311 -17.87 14.51 1.32
C GLY A 311 -16.63 14.01 0.58
N LEU A 312 -15.83 14.93 0.03
CA LEU A 312 -14.63 14.60 -0.70
C LEU A 312 -13.52 14.02 0.21
N LEU A 313 -13.18 14.70 1.30
CA LEU A 313 -12.15 14.24 2.24
C LEU A 313 -12.56 12.92 2.92
N GLY A 314 -13.83 12.79 3.26
CA GLY A 314 -14.41 11.54 3.78
C GLY A 314 -14.32 10.39 2.78
N SER A 315 -14.62 10.65 1.50
CA SER A 315 -14.54 9.63 0.43
C SER A 315 -13.11 9.16 0.19
N ILE A 316 -12.14 10.08 0.16
CA ILE A 316 -10.72 9.73 0.02
C ILE A 316 -10.26 8.87 1.20
N SER A 317 -10.65 9.25 2.42
CA SER A 317 -10.32 8.49 3.64
C SER A 317 -10.90 7.08 3.57
N PHE A 318 -12.20 6.95 3.26
CA PHE A 318 -12.90 5.66 3.19
C PHE A 318 -12.34 4.74 2.11
N MET A 319 -12.08 5.25 0.89
CA MET A 319 -11.41 4.49 -0.15
C MET A 319 -10.01 4.03 0.26
N SER A 320 -9.27 4.87 0.98
CA SER A 320 -7.91 4.55 1.41
C SER A 320 -7.86 3.45 2.48
N VAL A 321 -8.90 3.30 3.30
CA VAL A 321 -9.01 2.20 4.29
C VAL A 321 -8.94 0.83 3.59
N SER A 322 -9.63 0.67 2.46
CA SER A 322 -9.66 -0.58 1.69
C SER A 322 -8.29 -1.00 1.12
N ARG A 323 -7.32 -0.08 1.08
CA ARG A 323 -5.97 -0.31 0.50
C ARG A 323 -4.93 -0.72 1.54
N SER A 324 -5.37 -1.16 2.71
CA SER A 324 -4.49 -1.66 3.77
C SER A 324 -3.79 -2.95 3.34
N LYS A 325 -2.49 -3.06 3.63
CA LYS A 325 -1.67 -4.22 3.21
C LYS A 325 -1.46 -5.19 4.39
N PRO A 326 -1.34 -6.51 4.13
CA PRO A 326 -1.05 -7.48 5.16
C PRO A 326 0.39 -7.34 5.69
N MET A 327 0.61 -7.68 6.96
CA MET A 327 1.96 -7.72 7.55
C MET A 327 2.80 -8.87 6.97
N ASP A 328 4.12 -8.65 6.84
CA ASP A 328 5.11 -9.64 6.36
C ASP A 328 5.32 -10.86 7.25
N LYS A 329 5.08 -10.69 8.53
CA LYS A 329 5.23 -11.76 9.52
C LYS A 329 3.86 -12.21 10.00
N LEU A 330 3.65 -13.53 10.02
CA LEU A 330 2.43 -14.11 10.56
C LEU A 330 2.49 -14.06 12.10
N SER A 331 1.53 -13.39 12.73
CA SER A 331 1.39 -13.33 14.18
C SER A 331 0.72 -14.58 14.74
N LYS A 332 1.02 -14.93 16.00
CA LYS A 332 0.43 -16.10 16.69
C LYS A 332 -1.05 -15.90 17.04
N VAL A 333 -1.48 -14.66 17.29
CA VAL A 333 -2.81 -14.30 17.80
C VAL A 333 -3.81 -14.12 16.65
N ARG A 334 -4.99 -14.72 16.67
CA ARG A 334 -5.98 -14.60 15.57
C ARG A 334 -6.78 -13.27 15.64
N PRO A 335 -7.21 -12.71 14.51
CA PRO A 335 -8.11 -11.55 14.51
C PRO A 335 -9.50 -11.93 15.05
N LEU A 336 -10.24 -10.93 15.52
CA LEU A 336 -11.64 -11.09 15.88
C LEU A 336 -12.46 -11.41 14.62
N THR A 337 -13.52 -12.22 14.75
CA THR A 337 -14.33 -12.70 13.62
C THR A 337 -15.70 -12.04 13.53
N SER A 338 -16.14 -11.32 14.58
CA SER A 338 -17.47 -10.71 14.64
C SER A 338 -17.43 -9.34 15.31
N ILE A 339 -18.25 -8.41 14.80
CA ILE A 339 -18.46 -7.09 15.40
C ILE A 339 -19.14 -7.15 16.76
N PHE A 340 -19.91 -8.21 17.04
CA PHE A 340 -20.59 -8.42 18.33
C PHE A 340 -19.66 -8.95 19.42
N HIS A 341 -18.35 -9.09 19.13
CA HIS A 341 -17.39 -9.36 20.18
C HIS A 341 -17.42 -8.21 21.20
N PRO A 342 -17.50 -8.48 22.52
CA PRO A 342 -17.67 -7.45 23.55
C PRO A 342 -16.67 -6.29 23.44
N ALA A 343 -15.40 -6.60 23.13
CA ALA A 343 -14.35 -5.60 22.91
C ALA A 343 -14.72 -4.54 21.85
N LEU A 344 -15.33 -4.97 20.73
CA LEU A 344 -15.65 -4.11 19.59
C LEU A 344 -17.01 -3.45 19.77
N PHE A 345 -18.00 -4.22 20.23
CA PHE A 345 -19.37 -3.75 20.39
C PHE A 345 -19.50 -2.71 21.50
N ILE A 346 -18.89 -2.95 22.67
CA ILE A 346 -18.91 -1.99 23.78
C ILE A 346 -18.09 -0.76 23.41
N SER A 347 -16.93 -0.93 22.75
CA SER A 347 -16.14 0.20 22.22
C SER A 347 -16.97 1.07 21.29
N LEU A 348 -17.72 0.48 20.35
CA LEU A 348 -18.61 1.20 19.44
C LEU A 348 -19.69 1.98 20.19
N LEU A 349 -20.41 1.35 21.13
CA LEU A 349 -21.46 2.02 21.91
C LEU A 349 -20.90 3.15 22.78
N GLY A 350 -19.74 2.93 23.41
CA GLY A 350 -19.09 3.95 24.23
C GLY A 350 -18.57 5.12 23.42
N GLN A 351 -17.94 4.88 22.26
CA GLN A 351 -17.54 5.94 21.33
C GLN A 351 -18.76 6.75 20.86
N PHE A 352 -19.86 6.08 20.48
CA PHE A 352 -21.10 6.77 20.13
C PHE A 352 -21.62 7.64 21.28
N ALA A 353 -21.64 7.12 22.51
CA ALA A 353 -22.08 7.89 23.68
C ALA A 353 -21.19 9.12 23.94
N ILE A 354 -19.86 8.98 23.82
CA ILE A 354 -18.90 10.09 23.97
C ILE A 354 -19.19 11.16 22.90
N HIS A 355 -19.26 10.77 21.63
CA HIS A 355 -19.53 11.69 20.53
C HIS A 355 -20.89 12.38 20.65
N LEU A 356 -21.93 11.64 21.06
CA LEU A 356 -23.26 12.19 21.28
C LEU A 356 -23.26 13.22 22.41
N VAL A 357 -22.61 12.92 23.54
CA VAL A 357 -22.50 13.85 24.67
C VAL A 357 -21.73 15.10 24.27
N THR A 358 -20.59 14.96 23.58
CA THR A 358 -19.83 16.10 23.04
C THR A 358 -20.70 16.96 22.13
N MET A 359 -21.44 16.35 21.21
CA MET A 359 -22.32 17.07 20.29
C MET A 359 -23.43 17.82 21.03
N ILE A 360 -24.11 17.19 21.99
CA ILE A 360 -25.15 17.82 22.81
C ILE A 360 -24.58 18.99 23.62
N MET A 361 -23.42 18.81 24.27
CA MET A 361 -22.78 19.87 25.06
C MET A 361 -22.39 21.06 24.18
N ALA A 362 -21.83 20.79 23.00
CA ALA A 362 -21.43 21.82 22.05
C ALA A 362 -22.65 22.60 21.53
N THR A 363 -23.72 21.91 21.14
CA THR A 363 -24.93 22.54 20.57
C THR A 363 -25.70 23.33 21.62
N GLN A 364 -25.86 22.80 22.84
CA GLN A 364 -26.50 23.53 23.94
C GLN A 364 -25.71 24.78 24.33
N SER A 365 -24.38 24.73 24.27
CA SER A 365 -23.55 25.90 24.53
C SER A 365 -23.65 26.93 23.41
N ALA A 366 -23.74 26.49 22.15
CA ALA A 366 -23.97 27.36 21.01
C ALA A 366 -25.35 28.03 21.07
N GLN A 367 -26.39 27.29 21.46
CA GLN A 367 -27.77 27.77 21.60
C GLN A 367 -27.92 28.98 22.53
N LYS A 368 -27.10 29.06 23.58
CA LYS A 368 -27.09 30.21 24.51
C LYS A 368 -26.62 31.53 23.87
N HIS A 369 -25.94 31.45 22.74
CA HIS A 369 -25.41 32.59 22.01
C HIS A 369 -26.29 32.97 20.80
N LEU A 370 -27.43 32.30 20.61
CA LEU A 370 -28.39 32.72 19.59
C LEU A 370 -29.20 33.93 20.08
N PRO A 371 -29.58 34.85 19.16
CA PRO A 371 -30.42 35.99 19.51
C PRO A 371 -31.80 35.52 20.02
N PRO A 372 -32.44 36.27 20.96
CA PRO A 372 -33.73 35.91 21.55
C PRO A 372 -34.88 35.75 20.54
N ASP A 373 -34.81 36.47 19.41
CA ASP A 373 -35.81 36.48 18.33
C ASP A 373 -35.47 35.47 17.21
N HIS A 374 -34.68 34.44 17.49
CA HIS A 374 -34.34 33.43 16.50
C HIS A 374 -35.52 32.51 16.19
N GLU A 375 -36.18 32.74 15.05
CA GLU A 375 -37.17 31.82 14.50
C GLU A 375 -36.50 30.75 13.63
N VAL A 376 -36.84 29.49 13.90
CA VAL A 376 -36.32 28.34 13.15
C VAL A 376 -37.08 28.21 11.84
N ASP A 377 -36.38 28.41 10.72
CA ASP A 377 -36.91 28.24 9.37
C ASP A 377 -36.42 26.93 8.73
N LEU A 378 -37.26 25.90 8.81
CA LEU A 378 -36.97 24.56 8.29
C LEU A 378 -36.95 24.51 6.76
N ASP A 379 -37.67 25.38 6.07
CA ASP A 379 -37.76 25.42 4.60
C ASP A 379 -36.86 26.48 3.95
N GLY A 380 -36.27 27.37 4.77
CA GLY A 380 -35.37 28.43 4.34
C GLY A 380 -34.06 27.96 3.71
N LYS A 381 -33.42 28.85 2.95
CA LYS A 381 -32.04 28.62 2.46
C LYS A 381 -31.04 28.63 3.62
N PHE A 382 -29.90 27.98 3.40
CA PHE A 382 -28.77 28.00 4.32
C PHE A 382 -28.38 29.43 4.71
N LYS A 383 -28.20 29.68 6.01
CA LYS A 383 -27.69 30.94 6.56
C LYS A 383 -26.51 30.65 7.50
N PRO A 384 -25.40 31.41 7.41
CA PRO A 384 -24.29 31.28 8.35
C PRO A 384 -24.75 31.54 9.79
N GLY A 385 -24.33 30.68 10.72
CA GLY A 385 -24.70 30.81 12.13
C GLY A 385 -23.69 30.14 13.06
N ILE A 386 -23.69 30.56 14.32
CA ILE A 386 -22.81 29.98 15.35
C ILE A 386 -23.11 28.50 15.57
N LEU A 387 -24.39 28.11 15.51
CA LEU A 387 -24.81 26.73 15.67
C LEU A 387 -24.29 25.84 14.54
N ASN A 388 -24.40 26.28 13.27
CA ASN A 388 -23.81 25.56 12.15
C ASN A 388 -22.29 25.43 12.32
N THR A 389 -21.60 26.53 12.62
CA THR A 389 -20.13 26.54 12.76
C THR A 389 -19.67 25.50 13.80
N VAL A 390 -20.32 25.49 14.97
CA VAL A 390 -20.01 24.53 16.04
C VAL A 390 -20.31 23.09 15.62
N VAL A 391 -21.48 22.83 15.04
CA VAL A 391 -21.86 21.48 14.58
C VAL A 391 -20.93 20.97 13.48
N PHE A 392 -20.56 21.83 12.53
CA PHE A 392 -19.61 21.52 11.48
C PHE A 392 -18.23 21.16 12.04
N LEU A 393 -17.69 21.95 12.97
CA LEU A 393 -16.41 21.68 13.61
C LEU A 393 -16.42 20.36 14.40
N VAL A 394 -17.45 20.16 15.22
CA VAL A 394 -17.61 18.92 16.01
C VAL A 394 -17.73 17.71 15.08
N SER A 395 -18.55 17.79 14.02
CA SER A 395 -18.73 16.69 13.07
C SER A 395 -17.45 16.32 12.35
N ASN A 396 -16.63 17.30 11.94
CA ASN A 396 -15.34 17.04 11.30
C ASN A 396 -14.34 16.37 12.25
N VAL A 397 -14.22 16.84 13.51
CA VAL A 397 -13.34 16.20 14.51
C VAL A 397 -13.82 14.78 14.80
N GLN A 398 -15.12 14.56 14.97
CA GLN A 398 -15.69 13.25 15.23
C GLN A 398 -15.44 12.29 14.07
N GLN A 399 -15.60 12.75 12.83
CA GLN A 399 -15.31 11.94 11.64
C GLN A 399 -13.85 11.49 11.61
N VAL A 400 -12.90 12.40 11.85
CA VAL A 400 -11.47 12.05 11.92
C VAL A 400 -11.20 11.07 13.08
N THR A 401 -11.82 11.31 14.24
CA THR A 401 -11.67 10.47 15.44
C THR A 401 -12.14 9.05 15.19
N VAL A 402 -13.31 8.86 14.56
CA VAL A 402 -13.84 7.55 14.19
C VAL A 402 -12.84 6.77 13.33
N PHE A 403 -12.21 7.41 12.34
CA PHE A 403 -11.17 6.75 11.55
C PHE A 403 -9.94 6.40 12.41
N VAL A 404 -9.36 7.37 13.12
CA VAL A 404 -8.10 7.18 13.86
C VAL A 404 -8.22 6.13 14.98
N VAL A 405 -9.34 6.10 15.70
CA VAL A 405 -9.57 5.17 16.82
C VAL A 405 -9.80 3.74 16.31
N ASN A 406 -10.63 3.58 15.26
CA ASN A 406 -11.08 2.27 14.81
C ASN A 406 -10.19 1.63 13.74
N LEU A 407 -9.31 2.39 13.10
CA LEU A 407 -8.29 1.84 12.21
C LEU A 407 -7.34 0.93 12.97
N GLN A 408 -7.34 -0.35 12.60
CA GLN A 408 -6.43 -1.32 13.15
C GLN A 408 -5.08 -1.28 12.40
N GLY A 409 -4.03 -1.79 13.04
CA GLY A 409 -2.69 -1.81 12.46
C GLY A 409 -2.02 -3.16 12.73
N PRO A 410 -0.73 -3.16 13.12
CA PRO A 410 -0.07 -4.37 13.59
C PRO A 410 -0.92 -5.04 14.69
N PRO A 411 -0.97 -6.38 14.75
CA PRO A 411 -0.08 -7.32 14.07
C PRO A 411 -0.58 -7.86 12.72
N PHE A 412 -1.74 -7.43 12.23
CA PHE A 412 -2.40 -8.05 11.05
C PHE A 412 -2.16 -7.29 9.75
N MET A 413 -2.14 -5.97 9.83
CA MET A 413 -1.99 -5.10 8.67
C MET A 413 -1.09 -3.90 8.96
N THR A 414 -0.71 -3.21 7.89
CA THR A 414 0.06 -1.97 7.96
C THR A 414 -0.73 -0.87 8.70
N GLY A 415 -0.07 -0.12 9.57
CA GLY A 415 -0.71 0.98 10.30
C GLY A 415 -0.98 2.23 9.43
N VAL A 416 -1.65 3.22 10.01
CA VAL A 416 -2.03 4.48 9.35
C VAL A 416 -0.83 5.22 8.77
N THR A 417 0.32 5.21 9.44
CA THR A 417 1.55 5.91 9.00
C THR A 417 2.12 5.36 7.69
N GLN A 418 1.87 4.09 7.39
CA GLN A 418 2.37 3.42 6.19
C GLN A 418 1.40 3.59 5.01
N ASN A 419 0.11 3.82 5.29
CA ASN A 419 -0.91 4.12 4.29
C ASN A 419 -0.93 5.64 3.99
N ARG A 420 -0.07 6.07 3.05
CA ARG A 420 0.14 7.49 2.73
C ARG A 420 -1.16 8.24 2.35
N PRO A 421 -2.03 7.72 1.46
CA PRO A 421 -3.29 8.39 1.13
C PRO A 421 -4.21 8.62 2.33
N LEU A 422 -4.35 7.60 3.19
CA LEU A 422 -5.15 7.68 4.41
C LEU A 422 -4.55 8.67 5.42
N LEU A 423 -3.23 8.63 5.59
CA LEU A 423 -2.52 9.55 6.46
C LEU A 423 -2.73 11.00 6.01
N TRP A 424 -2.46 11.33 4.75
CA TRP A 424 -2.57 12.70 4.26
C TRP A 424 -4.02 13.23 4.25
N SER A 425 -5.01 12.38 3.98
CA SER A 425 -6.43 12.80 4.03
C SER A 425 -6.92 13.09 5.45
N LEU A 426 -6.60 12.21 6.41
CA LEU A 426 -6.93 12.45 7.83
C LEU A 426 -6.21 13.68 8.37
N LEU A 427 -4.94 13.86 8.00
CA LEU A 427 -4.15 15.02 8.40
C LEU A 427 -4.68 16.32 7.81
N ALA A 428 -5.01 16.35 6.52
CA ALA A 428 -5.60 17.51 5.87
C ALA A 428 -6.91 17.91 6.56
N THR A 429 -7.77 16.94 6.87
CA THR A 429 -9.03 17.18 7.58
C THR A 429 -8.78 17.72 8.99
N PHE A 430 -7.82 17.17 9.72
CA PHE A 430 -7.46 17.65 11.06
C PHE A 430 -6.89 19.07 11.05
N ILE A 431 -5.95 19.39 10.15
CA ILE A 431 -5.40 20.75 9.99
C ILE A 431 -6.53 21.71 9.69
N LEU A 432 -7.33 21.39 8.67
CA LEU A 432 -8.39 22.28 8.19
C LEU A 432 -9.38 22.59 9.33
N THR A 433 -9.78 21.57 10.07
CA THR A 433 -10.67 21.72 11.23
C THR A 433 -10.03 22.53 12.35
N PHE A 434 -8.74 22.33 12.63
CA PHE A 434 -8.03 23.14 13.61
C PHE A 434 -7.95 24.60 13.19
N MET A 435 -7.57 24.87 11.93
CA MET A 435 -7.49 26.24 11.38
C MET A 435 -8.84 26.96 11.46
N PHE A 436 -9.93 26.25 11.19
CA PHE A 436 -11.27 26.78 11.34
C PHE A 436 -11.60 27.13 12.80
N ALA A 437 -11.26 26.22 13.73
CA ALA A 437 -11.54 26.39 15.15
C ALA A 437 -10.62 27.41 15.85
N SER A 438 -9.40 27.61 15.37
CA SER A 438 -8.45 28.61 15.91
C SER A 438 -8.62 30.00 15.31
N GLU A 439 -9.46 30.16 14.27
CA GLU A 439 -9.71 31.41 13.55
C GLU A 439 -8.43 32.09 13.00
N THR A 440 -7.39 31.29 12.80
CA THR A 440 -6.05 31.79 12.40
C THR A 440 -6.03 32.35 10.98
N VAL A 441 -7.00 31.98 10.15
CA VAL A 441 -7.14 32.44 8.77
C VAL A 441 -8.59 32.90 8.54
N PRO A 442 -8.93 34.17 8.86
CA PRO A 442 -10.30 34.67 8.79
C PRO A 442 -10.91 34.56 7.38
N GLY A 443 -10.11 34.76 6.34
CA GLY A 443 -10.58 34.65 4.96
C GLY A 443 -11.05 33.24 4.58
N LEU A 444 -10.36 32.22 5.10
CA LEU A 444 -10.74 30.81 4.90
C LEU A 444 -12.03 30.46 5.67
N ASN A 445 -12.21 31.01 6.88
CA ASN A 445 -13.46 30.85 7.64
C ASN A 445 -14.64 31.49 6.89
N LYS A 446 -14.43 32.68 6.32
CA LYS A 446 -15.46 33.38 5.53
C LYS A 446 -15.83 32.61 4.26
N TYR A 447 -14.85 32.03 3.55
CA TYR A 447 -15.08 31.16 2.39
C TYR A 447 -15.96 29.94 2.75
N PHE A 448 -15.70 29.30 3.90
CA PHE A 448 -16.51 28.20 4.41
C PHE A 448 -17.81 28.64 5.10
N GLN A 449 -18.16 29.93 5.06
CA GLN A 449 -19.36 30.49 5.68
C GLN A 449 -19.45 30.17 7.18
N LEU A 450 -18.29 30.15 7.87
CA LEU A 450 -18.16 29.95 9.30
C LEU A 450 -18.23 31.30 10.03
N VAL A 451 -18.98 31.33 11.11
CA VAL A 451 -19.18 32.53 11.95
C VAL A 451 -18.15 32.53 13.07
N PRO A 452 -17.46 33.66 13.32
CA PRO A 452 -16.49 33.75 14.41
C PRO A 452 -17.15 33.52 15.78
N PHE A 453 -16.38 32.98 16.70
CA PHE A 453 -16.80 32.75 18.08
C PHE A 453 -17.03 34.09 18.81
N PRO A 454 -18.04 34.18 19.68
CA PRO A 454 -18.34 35.41 20.42
C PRO A 454 -17.19 35.87 21.33
N ASP A 455 -16.51 34.93 21.98
CA ASP A 455 -15.45 35.19 22.96
C ASP A 455 -14.32 34.17 22.82
N GLU A 456 -13.09 34.58 23.12
CA GLU A 456 -11.93 33.66 23.17
C GLU A 456 -12.14 32.54 24.20
N SER A 457 -12.80 32.85 25.33
CA SER A 457 -13.13 31.85 26.34
C SER A 457 -14.07 30.76 25.82
N TYR A 458 -14.99 31.11 24.91
CA TYR A 458 -15.90 30.18 24.28
C TYR A 458 -15.19 29.32 23.24
N ARG A 459 -14.29 29.91 22.43
CA ARG A 459 -13.41 29.17 21.52
C ARG A 459 -12.60 28.12 22.27
N ASP A 460 -11.96 28.51 23.37
CA ASP A 460 -11.12 27.62 24.17
C ASP A 460 -11.95 26.51 24.83
N PHE A 461 -13.19 26.80 25.23
CA PHE A 461 -14.15 25.78 25.69
C PHE A 461 -14.46 24.76 24.60
N ILE A 462 -14.80 25.21 23.37
CA ILE A 462 -15.06 24.31 22.23
C ILE A 462 -13.83 23.46 21.89
N LEU A 463 -12.64 24.06 21.81
CA LEU A 463 -11.40 23.33 21.56
C LEU A 463 -11.11 22.28 22.65
N THR A 464 -11.41 22.61 23.91
CA THR A 464 -11.22 21.70 25.03
C THR A 464 -12.16 20.49 24.95
N ILE A 465 -13.45 20.69 24.68
CA ILE A 465 -14.39 19.56 24.55
C ILE A 465 -14.04 18.66 23.35
N LEU A 466 -13.55 19.23 22.25
CA LEU A 466 -13.08 18.47 21.08
C LEU A 466 -11.83 17.65 21.41
N GLY A 467 -10.89 18.22 22.16
CA GLY A 467 -9.72 17.48 22.65
C GLY A 467 -10.10 16.34 23.60
N ILE A 468 -11.08 16.56 24.47
CA ILE A 468 -11.63 15.54 25.37
C ILE A 468 -12.32 14.43 24.57
N ASP A 469 -13.11 14.75 23.55
CA ASP A 469 -13.79 13.78 22.67
C ASP A 469 -12.80 12.80 22.03
N VAL A 470 -11.72 13.33 21.44
CA VAL A 470 -10.64 12.54 20.84
C VAL A 470 -9.96 11.66 21.89
N ALA A 471 -9.56 12.24 23.02
CA ALA A 471 -8.82 11.54 24.06
C ALA A 471 -9.68 10.46 24.74
N ALA A 472 -10.93 10.78 25.09
CA ALA A 472 -11.86 9.86 25.72
C ALA A 472 -12.19 8.69 24.80
N SER A 473 -12.45 8.94 23.51
CA SER A 473 -12.73 7.90 22.52
C SER A 473 -11.54 6.95 22.34
N LEU A 474 -10.32 7.51 22.25
CA LEU A 474 -9.09 6.71 22.18
C LEU A 474 -8.87 5.88 23.44
N ILE A 475 -8.95 6.48 24.63
CA ILE A 475 -8.73 5.79 25.90
C ILE A 475 -9.76 4.68 26.07
N PHE A 476 -11.03 4.97 25.80
CA PHE A 476 -12.11 4.01 25.96
C PHE A 476 -11.92 2.77 25.06
N ASP A 477 -11.60 2.97 23.77
CA ASP A 477 -11.33 1.85 22.86
C ASP A 477 -10.13 1.01 23.32
N ARG A 478 -9.04 1.66 23.76
CA ARG A 478 -7.86 0.94 24.26
C ARG A 478 -8.15 0.17 25.54
N LEU A 479 -8.98 0.71 26.44
CA LEU A 479 -9.42 0.00 27.64
C LEU A 479 -10.27 -1.22 27.28
N MET A 480 -11.21 -1.11 26.33
CA MET A 480 -12.01 -2.26 25.90
C MET A 480 -11.15 -3.37 25.31
N LYS A 481 -10.14 -3.02 24.50
CA LYS A 481 -9.16 -4.00 23.98
C LYS A 481 -8.30 -4.60 25.10
N LEU A 482 -7.91 -3.81 26.10
CA LEU A 482 -7.13 -4.29 27.24
C LEU A 482 -7.92 -5.32 28.09
N PHE A 483 -9.20 -5.06 28.35
CA PHE A 483 -10.02 -5.93 29.19
C PHE A 483 -10.50 -7.19 28.46
N PHE A 484 -10.91 -7.08 27.19
CA PHE A 484 -11.56 -8.18 26.48
C PHE A 484 -10.66 -8.91 25.48
N CYS A 485 -9.55 -8.32 25.01
CA CYS A 485 -8.61 -8.97 24.10
C CYS A 485 -7.15 -8.52 24.30
N PRO A 486 -6.58 -8.70 25.52
CA PRO A 486 -5.24 -8.20 25.86
C PRO A 486 -4.15 -8.76 24.95
N GLU A 487 -4.24 -10.03 24.52
CA GLU A 487 -3.25 -10.65 23.63
C GLU A 487 -3.12 -9.92 22.28
N ILE A 488 -4.23 -9.46 21.71
CA ILE A 488 -4.24 -8.70 20.46
C ILE A 488 -3.59 -7.33 20.68
N LEU A 489 -3.91 -6.67 21.81
CA LEU A 489 -3.35 -5.37 22.16
C LEU A 489 -1.83 -5.45 22.36
N TYR A 490 -1.33 -6.43 23.12
CA TYR A 490 0.10 -6.62 23.33
C TYR A 490 0.83 -6.95 22.02
N ALA A 491 0.27 -7.82 21.18
CA ALA A 491 0.84 -8.12 19.87
C ALA A 491 0.84 -6.89 18.93
N SER A 492 -0.12 -5.98 19.10
CA SER A 492 -0.18 -4.71 18.36
C SER A 492 0.94 -3.76 18.80
N ILE A 493 1.17 -3.65 20.11
CA ILE A 493 2.23 -2.81 20.68
C ILE A 493 3.61 -3.33 20.27
N GLU A 494 3.85 -4.65 20.39
CA GLU A 494 5.11 -5.28 19.98
C GLU A 494 5.36 -5.16 18.47
N GLY A 495 4.29 -5.20 17.66
CA GLY A 495 4.36 -5.04 16.22
C GLY A 495 4.58 -3.60 15.74
N THR A 496 4.37 -2.60 16.61
CA THR A 496 4.56 -1.18 16.27
C THR A 496 6.05 -0.83 16.39
N THR A 497 6.71 -0.54 15.27
CA THR A 497 8.16 -0.31 15.30
C THR A 497 8.46 1.13 15.73
N PHE A 498 9.59 1.37 16.42
CA PHE A 498 10.05 2.73 16.75
C PHE A 498 10.14 3.65 15.52
N LYS A 499 10.44 3.09 14.34
CA LYS A 499 10.43 3.79 13.06
C LYS A 499 9.04 4.32 12.67
N ASP A 500 7.97 3.61 13.00
CA ASP A 500 6.59 4.05 12.74
C ASP A 500 6.22 5.23 13.64
N VAL A 501 6.64 5.20 14.91
CA VAL A 501 6.45 6.30 15.87
C VAL A 501 7.25 7.54 15.45
N MET A 502 8.50 7.36 15.03
CA MET A 502 9.33 8.47 14.54
C MET A 502 8.81 9.04 13.22
N GLY A 503 8.28 8.20 12.33
CA GLY A 503 7.58 8.64 11.12
C GLY A 503 6.33 9.45 11.43
N LEU A 504 5.55 9.06 12.44
CA LEU A 504 4.42 9.86 12.92
C LEU A 504 4.90 11.22 13.47
N GLY A 505 5.96 11.23 14.29
CA GLY A 505 6.55 12.47 14.82
C GLY A 505 7.07 13.41 13.73
N GLN A 506 7.73 12.89 12.69
CA GLN A 506 8.12 13.67 11.52
C GLN A 506 6.92 14.25 10.79
N THR A 507 5.85 13.47 10.67
CA THR A 507 4.63 13.90 10.01
C THR A 507 3.94 15.01 10.82
N VAL A 508 3.88 14.89 12.16
CA VAL A 508 3.41 15.95 13.05
C VAL A 508 4.31 17.19 12.98
N GLY A 509 5.63 17.03 12.84
CA GLY A 509 6.55 18.15 12.63
C GLY A 509 6.28 18.90 11.32
N VAL A 510 6.05 18.16 10.23
CA VAL A 510 5.62 18.74 8.94
C VAL A 510 4.25 19.42 9.08
N MET A 511 3.34 18.87 9.88
CA MET A 511 2.03 19.50 10.16
C MET A 511 2.18 20.85 10.84
N ILE A 512 2.95 20.92 11.92
CA ILE A 512 3.21 22.18 12.64
C ILE A 512 3.85 23.19 11.69
N PHE A 513 4.77 22.74 10.83
CA PHE A 513 5.39 23.59 9.83
C PHE A 513 4.40 24.08 8.77
N ILE A 514 3.52 23.22 8.24
CA ILE A 514 2.48 23.60 7.27
C ILE A 514 1.49 24.58 7.91
N MET A 515 1.05 24.32 9.14
CA MET A 515 0.19 25.25 9.88
C MET A 515 0.87 26.61 10.07
N TYR A 516 2.15 26.62 10.46
CA TYR A 516 2.95 27.85 10.57
C TYR A 516 3.15 28.56 9.21
N ALA A 517 3.28 27.81 8.12
CA ALA A 517 3.47 28.37 6.77
C ALA A 517 2.15 28.88 6.15
N LEU A 518 1.01 28.28 6.51
CA LEU A 518 -0.33 28.68 6.06
C LEU A 518 -0.92 29.84 6.87
N LEU A 519 -0.27 30.25 7.97
CA LEU A 519 -0.55 31.48 8.74
C LEU A 519 -0.17 32.77 7.95
N GLY A 520 -0.23 32.75 6.61
CA GLY A 520 0.25 33.81 5.71
C GLY A 520 -0.85 34.73 5.15
N ASN A 521 -0.54 36.04 5.20
CA ASN A 521 -1.21 37.25 4.67
C ASN A 521 -2.68 37.15 4.23
N ASP A 522 -3.56 37.80 5.01
CA ASP A 522 -4.98 38.04 4.75
C ASP A 522 -5.28 38.58 3.34
N GLU A 523 -4.34 39.33 2.74
CA GLU A 523 -4.47 39.93 1.40
C GLU A 523 -4.72 38.90 0.27
N GLN A 524 -4.16 37.68 0.35
CA GLN A 524 -4.38 36.65 -0.67
C GLN A 524 -5.81 36.09 -0.65
N TRP A 525 -6.41 35.98 0.54
CA TRP A 525 -7.78 35.49 0.69
C TRP A 525 -8.82 36.52 0.29
N GLU A 526 -8.56 37.80 0.57
CA GLU A 526 -9.40 38.89 0.10
C GLU A 526 -9.47 38.94 -1.43
N GLU A 527 -8.35 38.71 -2.11
CA GLU A 527 -8.31 38.69 -3.58
C GLU A 527 -9.08 37.50 -4.17
N ILE A 528 -8.99 36.31 -3.57
CA ILE A 528 -9.80 35.14 -3.98
C ILE A 528 -11.29 35.41 -3.79
N MET A 529 -11.69 35.99 -2.66
CA MET A 529 -13.09 36.35 -2.39
C MET A 529 -13.60 37.46 -3.32
N ARG A 530 -12.72 38.37 -3.75
CA ARG A 530 -13.02 39.42 -4.73
C ARG A 530 -13.19 38.85 -6.15
N GLN A 531 -12.40 37.85 -6.53
CA GLN A 531 -12.51 37.16 -7.83
C GLN A 531 -13.76 36.28 -7.94
N GLU A 532 -14.28 35.76 -6.82
CA GLU A 532 -15.52 34.97 -6.81
C GLU A 532 -16.79 35.80 -6.55
N GLY A 533 -16.69 37.13 -6.48
CA GLY A 533 -17.84 38.03 -6.43
C GLY A 533 -18.65 37.99 -5.11
N MET A 534 -18.05 37.58 -3.99
CA MET A 534 -18.75 37.41 -2.71
C MET A 534 -19.00 38.73 -1.92
N PHE A 535 -18.79 39.90 -2.54
CA PHE A 535 -18.93 41.21 -1.87
C PHE A 535 -20.00 42.14 -2.45
N ASP A 536 -20.65 41.80 -3.57
CA ASP A 536 -21.69 42.65 -4.14
C ASP A 536 -23.06 41.98 -4.04
N ASP A 537 -23.88 42.50 -3.12
CA ASP A 537 -25.33 42.45 -3.21
C ASP A 537 -25.77 43.27 -4.44
N ASP A 538 -25.61 42.73 -5.65
CA ASP A 538 -26.46 43.14 -6.77
C ASP A 538 -26.44 42.14 -7.93
N ILE A 539 -27.64 41.97 -8.47
CA ILE A 539 -28.00 41.06 -9.55
C ILE A 539 -27.19 41.36 -10.82
N ASN A 540 -26.39 40.40 -11.29
CA ASN A 540 -26.50 39.94 -12.67
C ASN A 540 -25.87 38.57 -12.91
N ALA A 541 -26.71 37.63 -13.33
CA ALA A 541 -26.27 36.33 -13.83
C ALA A 541 -25.54 36.54 -15.17
N THR A 542 -24.22 36.42 -15.21
CA THR A 542 -23.45 35.83 -16.32
C THR A 542 -21.94 35.88 -16.03
N ASN A 543 -21.28 34.74 -16.28
CA ASN A 543 -19.82 34.51 -16.26
C ASN A 543 -19.17 34.16 -14.92
N ILE A 544 -19.56 33.00 -14.38
CA ILE A 544 -18.68 32.18 -13.54
C ILE A 544 -17.58 31.62 -14.47
N THR A 545 -16.35 32.12 -14.38
CA THR A 545 -15.21 31.50 -15.07
C THR A 545 -14.69 30.32 -14.28
N ASN A 546 -14.68 29.17 -14.96
CA ASN A 546 -14.28 27.83 -14.53
C ASN A 546 -12.90 27.69 -13.83
N SER A 547 -12.10 28.73 -13.59
CA SER A 547 -10.68 28.58 -13.21
C SER A 547 -10.43 28.13 -11.77
N THR A 548 -11.21 28.60 -10.79
CA THR A 548 -10.96 28.31 -9.36
C THR A 548 -11.54 26.96 -8.95
N VAL A 549 -12.76 26.67 -9.41
CA VAL A 549 -13.35 25.33 -9.33
C VAL A 549 -12.47 24.34 -10.08
N GLN A 550 -11.94 24.67 -11.26
CA GLN A 550 -11.01 23.79 -11.97
C GLN A 550 -9.67 23.64 -11.24
N ALA A 551 -9.15 24.66 -10.54
CA ALA A 551 -7.89 24.53 -9.77
C ALA A 551 -8.06 23.65 -8.52
N VAL A 552 -9.18 23.79 -7.80
CA VAL A 552 -9.51 22.90 -6.67
C VAL A 552 -9.85 21.49 -7.18
N THR A 553 -10.62 21.39 -8.26
CA THR A 553 -10.96 20.10 -8.88
C THR A 553 -9.73 19.44 -9.50
N GLU A 554 -8.75 20.18 -10.04
CA GLU A 554 -7.47 19.66 -10.56
C GLU A 554 -6.49 19.32 -9.44
N ALA A 555 -6.46 20.07 -8.32
CA ALA A 555 -5.65 19.71 -7.16
C ALA A 555 -6.20 18.45 -6.47
N VAL A 556 -7.52 18.34 -6.39
CA VAL A 556 -8.24 17.16 -5.90
C VAL A 556 -8.14 16.00 -6.89
N ALA A 557 -8.26 16.24 -8.19
CA ALA A 557 -8.10 15.22 -9.24
C ALA A 557 -6.64 14.79 -9.38
N SER A 558 -5.67 15.65 -9.11
CA SER A 558 -4.24 15.32 -9.05
C SER A 558 -3.92 14.49 -7.80
N ALA A 559 -4.51 14.84 -6.65
CA ALA A 559 -4.46 14.01 -5.45
C ALA A 559 -5.16 12.65 -5.65
N ALA A 560 -6.28 12.64 -6.38
CA ALA A 560 -7.02 11.44 -6.76
C ALA A 560 -6.27 10.60 -7.81
N GLU A 561 -5.64 11.19 -8.84
CA GLU A 561 -4.81 10.49 -9.83
C GLU A 561 -3.52 9.96 -9.22
N ALA A 562 -2.89 10.70 -8.31
CA ALA A 562 -1.75 10.21 -7.55
C ALA A 562 -2.13 9.02 -6.63
N CYS A 563 -3.38 8.99 -6.14
CA CYS A 563 -3.89 7.88 -5.33
C CYS A 563 -4.44 6.72 -6.19
N VAL A 564 -5.08 6.98 -7.33
CA VAL A 564 -5.88 6.01 -8.12
C VAL A 564 -5.17 5.57 -9.41
N GLY A 565 -4.12 6.28 -9.85
CA GLY A 565 -3.45 6.11 -11.15
C GLY A 565 -2.79 4.74 -11.39
N ALA A 566 -2.61 3.91 -10.36
CA ALA A 566 -2.16 2.53 -10.51
C ALA A 566 -3.32 1.50 -10.56
N ALA A 567 -4.54 1.85 -10.13
CA ALA A 567 -5.66 0.91 -9.97
C ALA A 567 -6.76 1.06 -11.03
N CYS A 568 -7.08 2.28 -11.48
CA CYS A 568 -8.12 2.47 -12.50
C CYS A 568 -7.75 1.92 -13.88
N LYS A 569 -6.45 1.74 -14.16
CA LYS A 569 -5.99 1.17 -15.44
C LYS A 569 -6.30 -0.31 -15.59
N ALA A 570 -6.50 -1.06 -14.50
CA ALA A 570 -6.87 -2.48 -14.57
C ALA A 570 -8.40 -2.68 -14.63
N ALA A 571 -9.17 -1.80 -13.96
CA ALA A 571 -10.63 -1.86 -13.97
C ALA A 571 -11.25 -1.34 -15.28
N ALA A 572 -10.67 -0.30 -15.89
CA ALA A 572 -11.14 0.23 -17.17
C ALA A 572 -10.94 -0.76 -18.34
N THR A 573 -9.89 -1.59 -18.31
CA THR A 573 -9.65 -2.60 -19.35
C THR A 573 -10.57 -3.81 -19.22
N ALA A 574 -11.13 -4.07 -18.04
CA ALA A 574 -12.14 -5.12 -17.84
C ALA A 574 -13.56 -4.70 -18.26
N ALA A 575 -13.85 -3.39 -18.29
CA ALA A 575 -15.19 -2.87 -18.58
C ALA A 575 -15.45 -2.53 -20.06
N THR A 576 -14.42 -2.55 -20.93
CA THR A 576 -14.55 -2.21 -22.37
C THR A 576 -14.35 -3.41 -23.30
N GLY A 577 -14.62 -4.63 -22.84
CA GLY A 577 -14.77 -5.79 -23.72
C GLY A 577 -16.09 -5.69 -24.48
N ASN A 578 -16.00 -5.32 -25.77
CA ASN A 578 -17.09 -5.35 -26.74
C ASN A 578 -17.98 -6.59 -26.60
N VAL A 579 -19.25 -6.37 -26.27
CA VAL A 579 -20.34 -7.26 -26.69
C VAL A 579 -21.19 -6.44 -27.65
N SER A 580 -20.90 -6.60 -28.94
CA SER A 580 -21.77 -6.19 -30.03
C SER A 580 -23.05 -7.01 -29.96
N HIS A 581 -24.18 -6.33 -29.76
CA HIS A 581 -25.49 -6.84 -30.14
C HIS A 581 -25.52 -6.89 -31.68
N ASP A 582 -25.36 -8.08 -32.25
CA ASP A 582 -26.05 -8.52 -33.46
C ASP A 582 -25.93 -10.05 -33.58
N GLU A 583 -27.10 -10.69 -33.71
CA GLU A 583 -27.38 -12.08 -34.11
C GLU A 583 -27.13 -13.25 -33.14
N PHE A 584 -28.26 -13.96 -32.87
CA PHE A 584 -28.48 -15.37 -32.46
C PHE A 584 -27.44 -16.14 -31.61
#